data_AF-A0A1A8IS23-F1
#
_entry.id   AF-A0A1A8IS23-F1
#
_cell.length_a   1.000
_cell.length_b   1.000
_cell.length_c   1.000
_cell.angle_alpha   90.00
_cell.angle_beta   90.00
_cell.angle_gamma   90.00
#
_symmetry.space_group_name_H-M   'P 1'
#
loop_
_entity.id
_entity.type
_entity.pdbx_description
1 polymer ?
#
loop_
_entity_poly.entity_id
_entity_poly.type
_entity_poly.pdbx_seq_one_letter_code
_entity_poly.pdbx_strand_id
1 'polypeptide(L)'
;WPEFVKNYAPWWASHTLDWLTYGKNIHVVHFEDLKRDLFVQLKGMVQFLGLEVSEDRLLCVEGQKDGNFKRSGLRKLEYDPYSPEMRQNIDELIRTVDTALNKRNMSGVPADYKPR
;
A
#
# COMPACT_ATOMS: atom_id res chain seq x y z
N TRP A 1 9.87 -0.36 20.65
CA TRP A 1 9.70 -0.93 19.29
C TRP A 1 8.83 -2.19 19.30
N PRO A 2 9.05 -3.21 20.17
CA PRO A 2 8.22 -4.43 20.19
C PRO A 2 6.73 -4.17 20.40
N GLU A 3 6.36 -3.35 21.40
CA GLU A 3 4.95 -3.00 21.62
C GLU A 3 4.33 -2.22 20.45
N PHE A 4 5.13 -1.45 19.72
CA PHE A 4 4.63 -0.78 18.52
C PHE A 4 4.26 -1.80 17.45
N VAL A 5 5.16 -2.74 17.14
CA VAL A 5 4.89 -3.80 16.15
C VAL A 5 3.70 -4.66 16.58
N LYS A 6 3.67 -5.07 17.85
CA LYS A 6 2.61 -5.90 18.44
C LYS A 6 1.21 -5.28 18.29
N ASN A 7 1.10 -3.95 18.34
CA ASN A 7 -0.18 -3.27 18.24
C ASN A 7 -0.51 -2.86 16.79
N TYR A 8 0.45 -2.30 16.05
CA TYR A 8 0.18 -1.69 14.75
C TYR A 8 0.24 -2.67 13.57
N ALA A 9 1.03 -3.74 13.64
CA ALA A 9 1.04 -4.72 12.56
C ALA A 9 -0.32 -5.45 12.47
N PRO A 10 -0.92 -5.96 13.56
CA PRO A 10 -2.25 -6.54 13.49
C PRO A 10 -3.32 -5.53 13.07
N TRP A 11 -3.20 -4.27 13.52
CA TRP A 11 -4.13 -3.21 13.15
C TRP A 11 -4.11 -2.90 11.66
N TRP A 12 -2.92 -2.85 11.03
CA TRP A 12 -2.80 -2.71 9.57
C TRP A 12 -3.49 -3.86 8.83
N ALA A 13 -3.28 -5.10 9.30
CA ALA A 13 -3.88 -6.27 8.68
C ALA A 13 -5.41 -6.27 8.85
N SER A 14 -5.91 -6.05 10.08
CA SER A 14 -7.35 -6.02 10.35
C SER A 14 -8.04 -4.91 9.55
N HIS A 15 -7.46 -3.72 9.49
CA HIS A 15 -8.03 -2.61 8.72
C HIS A 15 -8.13 -2.96 7.23
N THR A 16 -7.08 -3.57 6.67
CA THR A 16 -7.09 -4.00 5.26
C THR A 16 -8.13 -5.09 5.03
N LEU A 17 -8.19 -6.10 5.90
CA LEU A 17 -9.14 -7.20 5.81
C LEU A 17 -10.59 -6.74 5.99
N ASP A 18 -10.85 -5.75 6.84
CA ASP A 18 -12.18 -5.17 7.06
C ASP A 18 -12.66 -4.45 5.79
N TRP A 19 -11.81 -3.63 5.18
CA TRP A 19 -12.12 -3.03 3.88
C TRP A 19 -12.42 -4.11 2.86
N LEU A 20 -11.55 -5.11 2.72
CA LEU A 20 -11.77 -6.22 1.80
C LEU A 20 -13.06 -6.97 2.14
N THR A 21 -13.43 -7.17 3.39
CA THR A 21 -14.62 -7.97 3.74
C THR A 21 -15.91 -7.20 3.48
N TYR A 22 -15.97 -5.95 3.94
CA TYR A 22 -17.21 -5.18 4.02
C TYR A 22 -17.38 -4.15 2.90
N GLY A 23 -16.30 -3.80 2.19
CA GLY A 23 -16.37 -2.88 1.07
C GLY A 23 -17.06 -3.51 -0.15
N LYS A 24 -18.02 -2.79 -0.71
CA LYS A 24 -18.81 -3.24 -1.87
C LYS A 24 -18.06 -3.05 -3.20
N ASN A 25 -17.60 -1.83 -3.45
CA ASN A 25 -16.85 -1.45 -4.64
C ASN A 25 -15.51 -0.88 -4.18
N ILE A 26 -14.44 -1.67 -4.33
CA ILE A 26 -13.11 -1.32 -3.82
C ILE A 26 -12.12 -1.33 -4.98
N HIS A 27 -11.29 -0.30 -5.02
CA HIS A 27 -10.10 -0.24 -5.87
C HIS A 27 -8.87 -0.18 -4.98
N VAL A 28 -7.99 -1.17 -5.10
CA VAL A 28 -6.75 -1.25 -4.34
C VAL A 28 -5.63 -0.62 -5.16
N VAL A 29 -4.96 0.37 -4.58
CA VAL A 29 -3.75 0.94 -5.15
C VAL A 29 -2.61 0.81 -4.16
N HIS A 30 -1.52 0.18 -4.58
CA HIS A 30 -0.32 0.06 -3.77
C HIS A 30 0.52 1.33 -3.87
N PHE A 31 1.08 1.75 -2.74
CA PHE A 31 1.93 2.94 -2.69
C PHE A 31 3.16 2.80 -3.61
N GLU A 32 3.67 1.58 -3.75
CA GLU A 32 4.83 1.22 -4.59
C GLU A 32 4.52 1.45 -6.06
N ASP A 33 3.30 1.09 -6.49
CA ASP A 33 2.84 1.28 -7.86
C ASP A 33 2.60 2.77 -8.14
N LEU A 34 2.02 3.49 -7.18
CA LEU A 34 1.81 4.93 -7.27
C LEU A 34 3.12 5.71 -7.39
N LYS A 35 4.17 5.26 -6.68
CA LYS A 35 5.51 5.83 -6.80
C LYS A 35 6.19 5.50 -8.12
N ARG A 36 5.96 4.30 -8.65
CA ARG A 36 6.60 3.81 -9.87
C ARG A 36 6.00 4.45 -11.11
N ASP A 37 4.67 4.58 -11.15
CA ASP A 37 3.94 5.12 -12.30
C ASP A 37 2.68 5.88 -11.83
N LEU A 38 2.88 7.15 -11.48
CA LEU A 38 1.82 7.98 -10.92
C LEU A 38 0.68 8.21 -11.92
N PHE A 39 1.02 8.51 -13.17
CA PHE A 39 0.04 8.79 -14.21
C PHE A 39 -0.93 7.61 -14.42
N VAL A 40 -0.41 6.39 -14.59
CA VAL A 40 -1.25 5.21 -14.84
C VAL A 40 -2.13 4.90 -13.62
N GLN A 41 -1.58 4.99 -12.41
CA GLN A 41 -2.37 4.73 -11.21
C GLN A 41 -3.48 5.77 -11.01
N LEU A 42 -3.20 7.06 -11.23
CA LEU A 42 -4.23 8.12 -11.15
C LEU A 42 -5.31 7.94 -12.22
N LYS A 43 -4.93 7.57 -13.45
CA LYS A 43 -5.88 7.26 -14.52
C LYS A 43 -6.83 6.14 -14.11
N GLY A 44 -6.30 5.06 -13.55
CA GLY A 44 -7.10 3.94 -13.02
C GLY A 44 -8.06 4.36 -11.91
N MET A 45 -7.61 5.21 -10.98
CA MET A 45 -8.47 5.74 -9.91
C MET A 45 -9.63 6.58 -10.46
N VAL A 46 -9.35 7.49 -11.41
CA VAL A 46 -10.39 8.36 -12.02
C VAL A 46 -11.41 7.53 -12.78
N GLN A 47 -10.95 6.54 -13.55
CA GLN A 47 -11.83 5.61 -14.27
C GLN A 47 -12.67 4.77 -13.33
N PHE A 48 -12.10 4.28 -12.23
CA PHE A 48 -12.83 3.53 -11.21
C PHE A 48 -13.96 4.36 -10.58
N LEU A 49 -13.75 5.67 -10.41
CA LEU A 49 -14.78 6.60 -9.92
C LEU A 49 -15.86 6.91 -10.97
N GLY A 50 -15.76 6.39 -12.19
CA GLY A 50 -16.70 6.65 -13.28
C GLY A 50 -16.59 8.07 -13.85
N LEU A 51 -15.44 8.73 -13.67
CA LEU A 51 -15.18 10.08 -14.15
C LEU A 51 -14.42 10.05 -15.48
N GLU A 52 -14.63 11.07 -16.30
CA GLU A 52 -13.88 11.25 -17.54
C GLU A 52 -12.41 11.60 -17.22
N VAL A 53 -11.50 10.93 -17.93
CA VAL A 53 -10.06 11.14 -17.78
C VAL A 53 -9.63 12.33 -18.62
N SER A 54 -9.05 13.34 -17.97
CA SER A 54 -8.34 14.43 -18.64
C SER A 54 -6.84 14.22 -18.48
N GLU A 55 -6.16 13.83 -19.56
CA GLU A 55 -4.73 13.53 -19.53
C GLU A 55 -3.89 14.77 -19.17
N ASP A 56 -4.25 15.96 -19.67
CA ASP A 56 -3.59 17.21 -19.33
C ASP A 56 -3.62 17.50 -17.82
N ARG A 57 -4.76 17.22 -17.16
CA ARG A 57 -4.88 17.38 -15.70
C ARG A 57 -4.04 16.36 -14.94
N LEU A 58 -3.98 15.13 -15.41
CA LEU A 58 -3.14 14.09 -14.81
C LEU A 58 -1.65 14.42 -14.93
N LEU A 59 -1.21 14.92 -16.10
CA LEU A 59 0.17 15.38 -16.32
C LEU A 59 0.51 16.58 -15.42
N CYS A 60 -0.44 17.50 -15.22
CA CYS A 60 -0.27 18.60 -14.27
C CYS A 60 -0.04 18.10 -12.85
N VAL A 61 -0.84 17.13 -12.38
CA VAL A 61 -0.66 16.51 -11.05
C VAL A 61 0.69 15.79 -10.96
N GLU A 62 1.09 15.07 -11.99
CA GLU A 62 2.39 14.39 -12.02
C GLU A 62 3.57 15.36 -11.91
N GLY A 63 3.51 16.49 -12.64
CA GLY A 63 4.51 17.55 -12.56
C GLY A 63 4.52 18.29 -11.21
N GLN A 64 3.45 18.22 -10.42
CA GLN A 64 3.27 18.93 -9.15
C GLN A 64 2.98 17.97 -7.98
N LYS A 65 3.51 16.74 -8.04
CA LYS A 65 3.21 15.65 -7.09
C LYS A 65 3.74 15.85 -5.66
N ASP A 66 4.57 16.85 -5.45
CA ASP A 66 5.27 17.10 -4.20
C ASP A 66 4.60 18.20 -3.37
N GLY A 67 4.07 17.84 -2.19
CA GLY A 67 3.45 18.78 -1.25
C GLY A 67 4.35 19.21 -0.09
N ASN A 68 3.81 20.00 0.84
CA ASN A 68 4.52 20.50 2.03
C ASN A 68 4.74 19.42 3.11
N PHE A 69 3.89 18.39 3.15
CA PHE A 69 4.02 17.29 4.10
C PHE A 69 5.00 16.23 3.58
N LYS A 70 6.30 16.52 3.70
CA LYS A 70 7.36 15.57 3.39
C LYS A 70 7.97 15.04 4.68
N ARG A 71 8.16 13.72 4.80
CA ARG A 71 9.06 13.19 5.83
C ARG A 71 10.49 13.45 5.37
N SER A 72 11.20 14.33 6.08
CA SER A 72 12.62 14.61 5.84
C SER A 72 13.42 13.33 6.09
N GLY A 73 13.81 12.64 5.02
CA GLY A 73 14.81 11.57 5.07
C GLY A 73 14.31 10.27 5.69
N LEU A 74 13.69 9.41 4.86
CA LEU A 74 13.96 7.98 4.98
C LEU A 74 15.43 7.78 4.61
N ARG A 75 16.36 7.92 5.56
CA ARG A 75 17.56 7.08 5.48
C ARG A 75 17.02 5.67 5.56
N LYS A 76 16.95 4.98 4.41
CA LYS A 76 16.69 3.54 4.37
C LYS A 76 17.70 2.95 5.33
N LEU A 77 17.22 2.41 6.45
CA LEU A 77 18.10 1.80 7.43
C LEU A 77 18.90 0.73 6.69
N GLU A 78 20.22 0.73 6.86
CA GLU A 78 21.10 -0.28 6.27
C GLU A 78 20.90 -1.66 6.92
N TYR A 79 20.17 -1.70 8.03
CA TYR A 79 19.83 -2.89 8.80
C TYR A 79 18.31 -3.02 8.98
N ASP A 80 17.86 -4.25 9.26
CA ASP A 80 16.46 -4.50 9.63
C ASP A 80 16.24 -4.06 11.11
N PRO A 81 15.37 -3.08 11.39
CA PRO A 81 15.10 -2.65 12.76
C PRO A 81 14.26 -3.67 13.56
N TYR A 82 13.75 -4.74 12.93
CA TYR A 82 12.92 -5.74 13.56
C TYR A 82 13.75 -6.94 14.03
N SER A 83 13.46 -7.43 15.24
CA SER A 83 13.95 -8.71 15.73
C SER A 83 13.33 -9.86 14.91
N PRO A 84 13.92 -11.06 14.89
CA PRO A 84 13.35 -12.22 14.21
C PRO A 84 11.88 -12.52 14.58
N GLU A 85 11.52 -12.41 15.86
CA GLU A 85 10.14 -12.63 16.32
C GLU A 85 9.16 -11.59 15.76
N MET A 86 9.49 -10.30 15.88
CA MET A 86 8.73 -9.21 15.24
C MET A 86 8.58 -9.41 13.73
N ARG A 87 9.66 -9.84 13.05
CA ARG A 87 9.65 -10.08 11.61
C ARG A 87 8.70 -11.21 11.24
N GLN A 88 8.77 -12.32 11.96
CA GLN A 88 7.88 -13.46 11.76
C GLN A 88 6.40 -13.04 11.90
N ASN A 89 6.07 -12.28 12.94
CA ASN A 89 4.70 -11.77 13.15
C ASN A 89 4.23 -10.89 11.99
N ILE A 90 5.07 -9.94 11.54
CA ILE A 90 4.76 -9.07 10.40
C ILE A 90 4.55 -9.91 9.13
N ASP A 91 5.44 -10.87 8.87
CA ASP A 91 5.41 -11.71 7.67
C ASP A 91 4.15 -12.60 7.61
N GLU A 92 3.69 -13.11 8.75
CA GLU A 92 2.42 -13.87 8.86
C GLU A 92 1.20 -13.00 8.51
N LEU A 93 1.19 -11.75 8.98
CA LEU A 93 0.13 -10.79 8.68
C LEU A 93 0.14 -10.38 7.20
N ILE A 94 1.32 -10.16 6.62
CA ILE A 94 1.48 -9.86 5.19
C ILE A 94 0.92 -11.00 4.33
N ARG A 95 1.26 -12.26 4.63
CA ARG A 95 0.71 -13.42 3.91
C ARG A 95 -0.81 -13.52 4.03
N THR A 96 -1.34 -13.19 5.20
CA THR A 96 -2.79 -13.19 5.46
C THR A 96 -3.50 -12.17 4.56
N VAL A 97 -2.99 -10.94 4.50
CA VAL A 97 -3.53 -9.89 3.62
C VAL A 97 -3.36 -10.25 2.14
N ASP A 98 -2.19 -10.75 1.74
CA ASP A 98 -1.92 -11.17 0.36
C ASP A 98 -2.91 -12.25 -0.09
N THR A 99 -3.16 -13.26 0.75
CA THR A 99 -4.14 -14.31 0.47
C THR A 99 -5.55 -13.73 0.30
N ALA A 100 -5.94 -12.76 1.11
CA ALA A 100 -7.24 -12.12 1.01
C ALA A 100 -7.41 -11.29 -0.27
N LEU A 101 -6.37 -10.56 -0.69
CA LEU A 101 -6.34 -9.82 -1.96
C LEU A 101 -6.47 -10.77 -3.16
N ASN A 102 -5.66 -11.82 -3.18
CA ASN A 102 -5.66 -12.81 -4.27
C ASN A 102 -7.02 -13.53 -4.38
N LYS A 103 -7.68 -13.85 -3.24
CA LYS A 103 -9.04 -14.43 -3.23
C LYS A 103 -10.09 -13.53 -3.89
N ARG A 104 -9.85 -12.22 -3.97
CA ARG A 104 -10.72 -11.24 -4.64
C ARG A 104 -10.24 -10.87 -6.05
N ASN A 105 -9.28 -11.61 -6.61
CA ASN A 105 -8.64 -11.31 -7.90
C ASN A 105 -8.03 -9.89 -7.96
N MET A 106 -7.60 -9.36 -6.80
CA MET A 106 -6.89 -8.09 -6.71
C MET A 106 -5.39 -8.33 -6.79
N SER A 107 -4.61 -7.29 -7.10
CA SER A 107 -3.16 -7.38 -6.97
C SER A 107 -2.80 -7.71 -5.52
N GLY A 108 -2.04 -8.78 -5.33
CA GLY A 108 -1.46 -9.14 -4.04
C GLY A 108 -0.56 -8.04 -3.50
N VAL A 109 -0.03 -8.26 -2.30
CA VAL A 109 0.91 -7.30 -1.68
C VAL A 109 2.16 -7.15 -2.56
N PRO A 110 2.75 -5.94 -2.61
CA PRO A 110 4.00 -5.68 -3.32
C PRO A 110 5.10 -6.70 -3.00
N ALA A 111 5.90 -7.04 -4.02
CA ALA A 111 6.98 -8.03 -3.88
C ALA A 111 8.00 -7.66 -2.80
N ASP A 112 8.24 -6.35 -2.60
CA ASP A 112 9.15 -5.83 -1.58
C ASP A 112 8.71 -6.17 -0.14
N TYR A 113 7.45 -6.52 0.06
CA TYR A 113 6.89 -6.91 1.36
C TYR A 113 6.85 -8.41 1.55
N LYS A 114 7.02 -9.21 0.48
CA LYS A 114 6.91 -10.65 0.59
C LYS A 114 8.03 -11.19 1.51
N PRO A 115 7.70 -12.09 2.46
CA PRO A 115 8.69 -12.72 3.31
C PRO A 115 9.74 -13.42 2.44
N ARG A 116 11.02 -13.22 2.75
CA ARG A 116 12.14 -13.88 2.06
C ARG A 116 12.40 -15.26 2.64
#